data_AF-A0A934H7G3-F1
#
_entry.id   AF-A0A934H7G3-F1
#
_cell.length_a   1.000
_cell.length_b   1.000
_cell.length_c   1.000
_cell.angle_alpha   90.00
_cell.angle_beta   90.00
_cell.angle_gamma   90.00
#
_symmetry.space_group_name_H-M   'P 1'
#
loop_
_entity.id
_entity.type
_entity.pdbx_description
1 polymer ?
#
loop_
_entity_poly.entity_id
_entity_poly.type
_entity_poly.pdbx_seq_one_letter_code
_entity_poly.pdbx_strand_id
1 'polypeptide(L)' 'MKERKRVVGLSPNVFFMGLVSFFTDVSSEMTLTVLPLFLANVLGVKTSIIGLIEGIAESTATLLKIFSGWFSDRLG' A
#
# COMPACT_ATOMS: atom_id res chain seq x y z
N MET A 1 -24.42 -16.44 -25.90
CA MET A 1 -23.94 -15.34 -25.04
C MET A 1 -23.69 -15.94 -23.65
N LYS A 2 -22.44 -16.15 -23.24
CA LYS A 2 -22.10 -16.84 -21.98
C LYS A 2 -22.52 -15.93 -20.82
N GLU A 3 -23.45 -16.35 -19.97
CA GLU A 3 -23.78 -15.62 -18.73
C GLU A 3 -22.49 -15.42 -17.93
N ARG A 4 -21.98 -14.19 -17.86
CA ARG A 4 -20.91 -13.84 -16.93
C ARG A 4 -21.51 -13.95 -15.53
N LYS A 5 -21.16 -15.01 -14.80
CA LYS A 5 -21.48 -15.14 -13.37
C LYS A 5 -21.06 -13.84 -12.68
N ARG A 6 -22.02 -13.10 -12.13
CA ARG A 6 -21.76 -11.88 -11.35
C ARG A 6 -21.66 -12.27 -9.89
N VAL A 7 -20.65 -11.75 -9.21
CA VAL A 7 -20.47 -11.93 -7.76
C VAL A 7 -20.86 -10.62 -7.12
N VAL A 8 -21.94 -10.62 -6.32
CA VAL A 8 -22.48 -9.40 -5.67
C VAL A 8 -22.68 -8.24 -6.66
N GLY A 9 -23.18 -8.55 -7.87
CA GLY A 9 -23.41 -7.55 -8.93
C GLY A 9 -22.17 -7.11 -9.71
N LEU A 10 -20.96 -7.48 -9.30
CA LEU A 10 -19.69 -7.15 -9.97
C LEU A 10 -19.18 -8.28 -10.87
N SER A 11 -18.26 -7.95 -11.79
CA SER A 11 -17.52 -8.98 -12.52
C SER A 11 -16.61 -9.74 -11.55
N PRO A 12 -16.41 -11.06 -11.71
CA PRO A 12 -15.58 -11.85 -10.80
C PRO A 12 -14.18 -11.27 -10.63
N ASN A 13 -13.54 -10.83 -11.72
CA ASN A 13 -12.20 -10.24 -11.69
C ASN A 13 -12.16 -8.99 -10.80
N VAL A 14 -13.15 -8.10 -10.93
CA VAL A 14 -13.23 -6.88 -10.11
C VAL A 14 -13.45 -7.23 -8.64
N PHE A 15 -14.32 -8.20 -8.34
CA PHE A 15 -14.57 -8.64 -6.97
C PHE A 15 -13.29 -9.21 -6.31
N PHE A 16 -12.60 -10.12 -6.98
CA PHE A 16 -11.36 -10.71 -6.43
C PHE A 16 -10.20 -9.71 -6.36
N MET A 17 -10.04 -8.83 -7.35
CA MET A 17 -9.04 -7.75 -7.28
C MET A 17 -9.33 -6.78 -6.13
N GLY A 18 -10.60 -6.44 -5.90
CA GLY A 18 -11.01 -5.63 -4.76
C GLY A 18 -10.70 -6.30 -3.42
N LEU A 19 -10.94 -7.62 -3.32
CA LEU A 19 -10.59 -8.39 -2.13
C LEU A 19 -9.07 -8.38 -1.87
N VAL A 20 -8.27 -8.60 -2.91
CA VAL A 20 -6.80 -8.57 -2.81
C VAL A 20 -6.31 -7.17 -2.42
N SER A 21 -6.85 -6.11 -3.02
CA SER A 21 -6.51 -4.72 -2.67
C SER A 21 -6.83 -4.43 -1.21
N PHE A 22 -8.02 -4.81 -0.75
CA PHE A 22 -8.44 -4.60 0.64
C PHE A 22 -7.46 -5.22 1.64
N PHE A 23 -7.07 -6.49 1.43
CA PHE A 23 -6.10 -7.13 2.31
C PHE A 23 -4.70 -6.53 2.20
N THR A 24 -4.31 -6.08 1.00
CA THR A 24 -3.03 -5.40 0.78
C THR A 24 -2.97 -4.09 1.54
N ASP A 25 -4.05 -3.29 1.50
CA ASP A 25 -4.14 -2.00 2.19
C ASP A 25 -4.11 -2.21 3.70
N VAL A 26 -4.93 -3.14 4.22
CA VAL A 26 -4.94 -3.50 5.65
C VAL A 26 -3.55 -3.92 6.12
N SER A 27 -2.88 -4.80 5.37
CA SER A 27 -1.52 -5.27 5.71
C SER A 27 -0.50 -4.14 5.74
N SER A 28 -0.57 -3.25 4.76
CA SER A 28 0.39 -2.15 4.60
C SER A 28 0.22 -1.11 5.71
N GLU A 29 -1.02 -0.69 6.00
CA GLU A 29 -1.35 0.26 7.06
C GLU A 29 -1.00 -0.26 8.46
N MET A 30 -1.26 -1.54 8.72
CA MET A 30 -0.83 -2.16 9.98
C MET A 30 0.68 -2.13 10.14
N THR A 31 1.44 -2.43 9.08
CA THR A 31 2.90 -2.44 9.12
C THR A 31 3.45 -1.03 9.38
N LEU A 32 2.93 -0.03 8.67
CA LEU A 32 3.33 1.37 8.83
C LEU A 32 3.02 1.91 10.23
N THR A 33 1.94 1.46 10.86
CA THR A 33 1.57 1.87 12.22
C THR A 33 2.39 1.16 13.30
N VAL A 34 2.71 -0.13 13.10
CA VAL A 34 3.42 -0.94 14.11
C VAL A 34 4.93 -0.67 14.11
N LEU A 35 5.52 -0.39 12.95
CA LEU A 35 6.96 -0.20 12.82
C LEU A 35 7.54 0.93 13.70
N PRO A 36 6.93 2.13 13.78
CA PRO A 36 7.41 3.21 14.67
C PRO A 36 7.34 2.81 16.14
N LEU A 37 6.26 2.12 16.53
CA LEU A 37 6.08 1.62 17.90
C LEU A 37 7.13 0.57 18.25
N PHE A 38 7.49 -0.30 17.31
CA PHE A 38 8.56 -1.28 17.49
C PHE A 38 9.93 -0.59 17.62
N LEU A 39 10.22 0.36 16.75
CA LEU A 39 11.47 1.14 16.81
C LEU A 39 11.63 1.87 18.15
N ALA A 40 10.57 2.50 18.64
CA ALA A 40 10.59 3.23 19.90
C ALA A 40 10.67 2.30 21.13
N ASN A 41 9.78 1.31 21.22
CA ASN A 41 9.57 0.55 22.45
C ASN A 41 10.47 -0.68 22.58
N VAL A 42 10.84 -1.32 21.46
CA VAL A 42 11.65 -2.54 21.48
C VAL A 42 13.11 -2.23 21.20
N LEU A 43 13.38 -1.41 20.18
CA LEU A 43 14.74 -1.06 19.77
C LEU A 43 15.29 0.19 20.46
N GLY A 44 14.46 0.95 21.18
CA GLY A 44 14.89 2.16 21.91
C GLY A 44 15.36 3.30 21.01
N VAL A 45 14.90 3.34 19.76
CA VAL A 45 15.27 4.37 18.79
C VAL A 45 14.64 5.71 19.20
N LYS A 46 15.43 6.79 19.12
CA LYS A 46 14.94 8.14 19.42
C LYS A 46 13.86 8.56 18.43
N THR A 47 12.82 9.23 18.92
CA THR A 47 11.70 9.75 18.11
C THR A 47 12.14 10.65 16.95
N SER A 48 13.21 11.42 17.12
CA SER A 48 13.78 12.24 16.04
C SER A 48 14.33 11.42 14.87
N ILE A 49 14.91 10.25 15.15
CA ILE A 49 15.41 9.33 14.12
C ILE A 49 14.24 8.61 13.46
N ILE A 50 13.21 8.22 14.23
CA ILE A 50 12.00 7.60 13.68
C ILE A 50 11.32 8.56 12.69
N GLY A 51 11.16 9.84 13.05
CA GLY A 51 10.61 10.84 12.13
C GLY A 51 11.46 11.06 10.87
N LEU A 52 12.79 10.93 10.97
CA LEU A 52 13.67 10.96 9.79
C LEU A 52 13.44 9.74 8.88
N ILE A 53 13.31 8.55 9.46
CA ILE A 53 13.03 7.31 8.72
C ILE A 53 11.68 7.41 8.00
N GLU A 54 10.64 7.82 8.71
CA GLU A 54 9.30 8.02 8.13
C GLU A 54 9.32 9.05 7.01
N GLY A 55 9.99 10.19 7.21
CA GLY A 55 10.11 11.23 6.19
C GLY A 55 10.82 10.74 4.92
N ILE A 56 11.91 9.97 5.06
CA ILE A 56 12.62 9.38 3.90
C ILE A 56 11.74 8.33 3.21
N ALA A 57 11.05 7.49 3.98
CA ALA A 57 10.17 6.46 3.45
C ALA A 57 9.02 7.07 2.63
N GLU A 58 8.33 8.08 3.17
CA GLU A 58 7.22 8.77 2.49
C GLU A 58 7.69 9.56 1.27
N SER A 59 8.85 10.21 1.35
CA SER A 59 9.44 10.90 0.21
C SER A 59 9.76 9.92 -0.92
N THR A 60 10.36 8.77 -0.59
CA THR A 60 10.70 7.72 -1.55
C THR A 60 9.44 7.13 -2.17
N ALA A 61 8.43 6.81 -1.36
CA ALA A 61 7.15 6.30 -1.84
C ALA A 61 6.47 7.28 -2.80
N THR A 62 6.49 8.58 -2.48
CA THR A 62 5.90 9.64 -3.32
C THR A 62 6.65 9.78 -4.65
N LEU A 63 7.98 9.78 -4.62
CA LEU A 63 8.80 9.81 -5.84
C LEU A 63 8.53 8.59 -6.72
N LEU A 64 8.44 7.40 -6.12
CA LEU A 64 8.12 6.17 -6.86
C LEU A 64 6.72 6.21 -7.46
N LYS A 65 5.71 6.75 -6.76
CA LYS A 65 4.35 6.92 -7.32
C LYS A 65 4.35 7.78 -8.57
N ILE A 66 5.09 8.90 -8.56
CA ILE A 66 5.22 9.79 -9.72
C ILE A 66 5.90 9.04 -10.88
N PHE A 67 7.02 8.37 -10.61
CA PHE A 67 7.74 7.62 -11.61
C PHE A 67 6.91 6.47 -12.21
N SER A 68 6.25 5.68 -11.36
CA SER A 68 5.41 4.56 -11.80
C SER A 68 4.20 5.03 -12.58
N GLY A 69 3.59 6.16 -12.20
CA GLY A 69 2.48 6.77 -12.93
C GLY A 69 2.90 7.16 -14.34
N TRP A 70 3.98 7.94 -14.45
CA TRP A 70 4.54 8.32 -15.75
C TRP A 70 4.89 7.10 -16.62
N PHE A 71 5.48 6.07 -16.01
CA PHE A 71 5.86 4.85 -16.72
C PHE A 71 4.63 4.06 -17.21
N SER A 72 3.61 3.92 -16.36
CA SER A 72 2.34 3.26 -16.72
C SER A 72 1.65 3.99 -17.86
N ASP A 73 1.55 5.32 -17.79
CA ASP A 73 0.93 6.14 -18.84
C ASP A 73 1.63 6.03 -20.18
N ARG A 74 2.95 5.78 -20.17
CA ARG A 74 3.74 5.63 -21.39
C ARG A 74 3.66 4.24 -22.01
N LEU A 75 3.41 3.20 -21.21
CA LEU A 75 3.27 1.83 -21.71
C LEU A 75 1.84 1.48 -22.15
N GLY A 76 0.82 2.03 -21.49
CA GLY A 76 -0.59 1.72 -21.78
C GLY A 76 -1.04 0.39 -21.19
#